data_AF-A0A261BXB3-F1
#
_entry.id   AF-A0A261BXB3-F1
#
_cell.length_a   1.000
_cell.length_b   1.000
_cell.length_c   1.000
_cell.angle_alpha   90.00
_cell.angle_beta   90.00
_cell.angle_gamma   90.00
#
_symmetry.space_group_name_H-M   'P 1'
#
loop_
_entity.id
_entity.type
_entity.pdbx_description
1 polymer ?
#
loop_
_entity_poly.entity_id
_entity_poly.type
_entity_poly.pdbx_seq_one_letter_code
_entity_poly.pdbx_strand_id
1 'polypeptide(L)'
;MRFSFYKRKYNSNDQIKRKLSPPRFADVIINNKRYKLHKEEFEMKDWLDHLLSVFNCSKIKKCKLATNQYDISSLEKTFVGVDTVALDFFEFSAEDVEGIWNAFKTCETLDINRFVYEGNEEKFQKILMRNYTTLRFFENTTLSLDDLLTINSSHAKFFQASFTEKVLNRFLKHWIKGSNPRLESVDFVCYLEHNFELDLLLKGIDHKVEDINHLIFDDDEDDMESDTEHVRIEIKRWNGTVATLAIESVRNLTAEPIEVYIGDYDISISIHGNHWEMSFSFYKNQNFNDNRIRRLPPPRFADVMFNHERYKLHKKEFEMKDWADHLVSVFNCSTTETSENTFDEEGTVVLFFFKFSDVEGIWNAFKTCNNLDINRFVYKGNEEKIHKILMRNYTNLKFYEKTTLSLDDLLTINSSHAKFFYASFTEKVLNRFLKHWIKGSNPRLESSLFHCSLEHEFKINQLLKGIEYKVVPSGRSSYWPFDKGVSVEIKRRNGALATVEIVANGKLVSIYMTVRYN
;
A
#
# COMPACT_ATOMS: atom_id res chain seq x y z
N MET A 1 15.35 16.60 -23.78
CA MET A 1 14.49 17.50 -24.59
C MET A 1 13.46 16.65 -25.32
N ARG A 2 12.20 17.09 -25.45
CA ARG A 2 11.13 16.33 -26.14
C ARG A 2 10.57 17.13 -27.32
N PHE A 3 10.56 16.51 -28.51
CA PHE A 3 9.99 17.07 -29.73
C PHE A 3 8.65 16.40 -30.05
N SER A 4 7.69 17.16 -30.57
CA SER A 4 6.37 16.64 -30.97
C SER A 4 5.87 17.34 -32.24
N PHE A 5 5.55 16.55 -33.26
CA PHE A 5 5.21 17.04 -34.61
C PHE A 5 3.73 16.89 -34.96
N TYR A 6 3.05 15.89 -34.37
CA TYR A 6 1.65 15.58 -34.64
C TYR A 6 0.89 15.40 -33.33
N LYS A 7 0.29 16.47 -32.82
CA LYS A 7 -0.48 16.44 -31.57
C LYS A 7 -1.88 15.83 -31.79
N ARG A 8 -2.34 15.02 -30.84
CA ARG A 8 -3.64 14.32 -30.87
C ARG A 8 -4.79 15.31 -31.12
N LYS A 9 -5.57 15.08 -32.18
CA LYS A 9 -6.91 15.66 -32.35
C LYS A 9 -7.92 14.55 -32.08
N TYR A 10 -8.69 14.68 -31.01
CA TYR A 10 -9.81 13.78 -30.69
C TYR A 10 -10.96 14.05 -31.66
N ASN A 11 -11.02 13.33 -32.77
CA ASN A 11 -12.24 13.21 -33.57
C ASN A 11 -12.62 11.74 -33.60
N SER A 12 -13.85 11.48 -33.16
CA SER A 12 -14.43 10.17 -32.83
C SER A 12 -15.21 9.55 -33.99
N ASN A 13 -14.70 9.65 -35.22
CA ASN A 13 -15.31 8.96 -36.37
C ASN A 13 -14.27 8.08 -37.08
N ASP A 14 -14.72 6.88 -37.39
CA ASP A 14 -13.99 5.64 -37.67
C ASP A 14 -13.11 5.60 -38.94
N GLN A 15 -12.16 4.66 -38.88
CA GLN A 15 -11.58 3.83 -39.96
C GLN A 15 -10.61 4.40 -41.01
N ILE A 16 -10.32 5.70 -41.09
CA ILE A 16 -9.35 6.20 -42.08
C ILE A 16 -7.97 6.45 -41.46
N LYS A 17 -6.99 5.59 -41.77
CA LYS A 17 -5.55 5.84 -41.50
C LYS A 17 -5.14 7.15 -42.17
N ARG A 18 -4.67 8.12 -41.38
CA ARG A 18 -4.24 9.44 -41.85
C ARG A 18 -2.87 9.33 -42.49
N LYS A 19 -2.71 9.85 -43.70
CA LYS A 19 -1.39 10.09 -44.28
C LYS A 19 -0.70 11.22 -43.51
N LEU A 20 0.59 11.05 -43.24
CA LEU A 20 1.40 12.10 -42.60
C LEU A 20 1.65 13.22 -43.61
N SER A 21 0.99 14.35 -43.41
CA SER A 21 1.31 15.60 -44.12
C SER A 21 2.59 16.23 -43.54
N PRO A 22 3.33 17.05 -44.30
CA PRO A 22 4.47 17.79 -43.76
C PRO A 22 4.10 18.57 -42.48
N PRO A 23 4.91 18.49 -41.41
CA PRO A 23 4.63 19.17 -40.17
C PRO A 23 4.96 20.66 -40.29
N ARG A 24 3.93 21.52 -40.18
CA ARG A 24 4.08 22.99 -40.29
C ARG A 24 4.91 23.62 -39.15
N PHE A 25 4.99 22.94 -38.01
CA PHE A 25 5.74 23.38 -36.84
C PHE A 25 6.10 22.18 -35.95
N ALA A 26 7.13 22.34 -35.11
CA ALA A 26 7.52 21.39 -34.07
C ALA A 26 7.34 22.00 -32.68
N ASP A 27 6.62 21.31 -31.79
CA ASP A 27 6.57 21.67 -30.37
C ASP A 27 7.80 21.08 -29.65
N VAL A 28 8.53 21.93 -28.92
CA VAL A 28 9.75 21.56 -28.19
C VAL A 28 9.57 21.86 -26.70
N ILE A 29 9.93 20.90 -25.84
CA ILE A 29 9.93 21.10 -24.39
C ILE A 29 11.37 21.08 -23.88
N ILE A 30 11.79 22.19 -23.27
CA ILE A 30 13.11 22.40 -22.66
C ILE A 30 12.87 22.93 -21.24
N ASN A 31 13.39 22.25 -20.21
CA ASN A 31 13.23 22.64 -18.80
C ASN A 31 11.77 22.99 -18.43
N ASN A 32 10.83 22.13 -18.84
CA ASN A 32 9.38 22.30 -18.68
C ASN A 32 8.75 23.53 -19.37
N LYS A 33 9.51 24.29 -20.17
CA LYS A 33 8.99 25.37 -21.02
C LYS A 33 8.74 24.86 -22.44
N ARG A 34 7.61 25.25 -23.02
CA ARG A 34 7.21 24.86 -24.38
C ARG A 34 7.55 25.96 -25.37
N TYR A 35 8.22 25.57 -26.46
CA TYR A 35 8.57 26.41 -27.60
C TYR A 35 7.93 25.82 -28.85
N LYS A 36 7.62 26.68 -29.82
CA LYS A 36 7.10 26.26 -31.13
C LYS A 36 8.06 26.72 -32.22
N LEU A 37 8.65 25.77 -32.92
CA LEU A 37 9.55 26.04 -34.05
C LEU A 37 8.75 25.96 -35.35
N HIS A 38 8.83 26.99 -36.18
CA HIS A 38 8.11 27.07 -37.44
C HIS A 38 9.07 26.91 -38.61
N LYS A 39 8.74 26.00 -39.53
CA LYS A 39 9.43 25.85 -40.81
C LYS A 39 8.53 25.11 -41.78
N GLU A 40 7.88 25.84 -42.67
CA GLU A 40 6.78 25.32 -43.50
C GLU A 40 7.29 24.43 -44.65
N GLU A 41 8.53 24.67 -45.09
CA GLU A 41 9.21 23.91 -46.13
C GLU A 41 9.80 22.57 -45.65
N PHE A 42 9.80 22.27 -44.35
CA PHE A 42 10.38 21.03 -43.82
C PHE A 42 9.37 19.88 -43.81
N GLU A 43 9.73 18.77 -44.45
CA GLU A 43 9.08 17.49 -44.23
C GLU A 43 9.59 16.84 -42.92
N MET A 44 8.95 15.75 -42.49
CA MET A 44 9.30 15.07 -41.23
C MET A 44 10.77 14.62 -41.21
N LYS A 45 11.28 14.15 -42.36
CA LYS A 45 12.68 13.74 -42.49
C LYS A 45 13.64 14.93 -42.38
N ASP A 46 13.33 16.06 -43.02
CA ASP A 46 14.14 17.28 -42.92
C ASP A 46 14.25 17.78 -41.48
N TRP A 47 13.14 17.70 -40.73
CA TRP A 47 13.14 17.99 -39.30
C TRP A 47 14.06 17.05 -38.51
N LEU A 48 13.99 15.75 -38.75
CA LEU A 48 14.84 14.77 -38.05
C LEU A 48 16.32 14.97 -38.41
N ASP A 49 16.66 15.10 -39.69
CA ASP A 49 18.03 15.30 -40.16
C ASP A 49 18.61 16.60 -39.60
N HIS A 50 17.81 17.67 -39.56
CA HIS A 50 18.21 18.94 -38.95
C HIS A 50 18.45 18.81 -37.44
N LEU A 51 17.57 18.13 -36.70
CA LEU A 51 17.74 17.94 -35.26
C LEU A 51 18.97 17.06 -34.94
N LEU A 52 19.15 15.96 -35.67
CA LEU A 52 20.33 15.11 -35.54
C LEU A 52 21.62 15.90 -35.81
N SER A 53 21.60 16.75 -36.85
CA SER A 53 22.72 17.64 -37.17
C SER A 53 23.00 18.68 -36.07
N VAL A 54 21.97 19.38 -35.60
CA VAL A 54 22.10 20.43 -34.56
C VAL A 54 22.63 19.85 -33.25
N PHE A 55 22.18 18.66 -32.86
CA PHE A 55 22.58 18.01 -31.61
C PHE A 55 23.73 17.01 -31.79
N ASN A 56 24.35 16.95 -32.97
CA ASN A 56 25.45 16.03 -33.29
C ASN A 56 25.17 14.57 -32.89
N CYS A 57 23.94 14.11 -33.15
CA CYS A 57 23.49 12.76 -32.85
C CYS A 57 23.49 11.93 -34.13
N SER A 58 24.05 10.73 -34.10
CA SER A 58 24.09 9.83 -35.27
C SER A 58 22.85 8.95 -35.43
N LYS A 59 22.03 8.82 -34.37
CA LYS A 59 20.86 7.94 -34.31
C LYS A 59 19.77 8.51 -33.42
N ILE A 60 18.55 8.00 -33.58
CA ILE A 60 17.42 8.30 -32.71
C ILE A 60 17.40 7.28 -31.57
N LYS A 61 17.71 7.71 -30.34
CA LYS A 61 17.75 6.82 -29.17
C LYS A 61 16.39 6.14 -28.91
N LYS A 62 15.28 6.90 -28.97
CA LYS A 62 13.94 6.38 -28.67
C LYS A 62 12.85 7.05 -29.51
N CYS A 63 12.04 6.27 -30.21
CA CYS A 63 10.85 6.72 -30.93
C CYS A 63 9.59 6.16 -30.26
N LYS A 64 8.66 7.03 -29.86
CA LYS A 64 7.42 6.64 -29.16
C LYS A 64 6.19 6.80 -30.04
N LEU A 65 5.52 5.70 -30.34
CA LEU A 65 4.25 5.68 -31.08
C LEU A 65 3.09 5.60 -30.09
N ALA A 66 2.28 6.64 -30.00
CA ALA A 66 1.14 6.73 -29.08
C ALA A 66 -0.22 6.57 -29.77
N THR A 67 -0.25 6.25 -31.07
CA THR A 67 -1.48 6.05 -31.85
C THR A 67 -1.21 5.28 -33.15
N ASN A 68 -2.17 4.45 -33.57
CA ASN A 68 -2.26 3.80 -34.88
C ASN A 68 -3.10 4.57 -35.91
N GLN A 69 -3.54 5.80 -35.60
CA GLN A 69 -4.39 6.56 -36.52
C GLN A 69 -3.65 7.05 -37.78
N TYR A 70 -2.33 6.86 -37.85
CA TYR A 70 -1.51 7.23 -39.00
C TYR A 70 -1.07 5.99 -39.75
N ASP A 71 -0.86 6.14 -41.05
CA ASP A 71 -0.27 5.10 -41.89
C ASP A 71 1.18 4.82 -41.46
N ILE A 72 1.37 3.79 -40.64
CA ILE A 72 2.68 3.41 -40.08
C ILE A 72 3.66 3.01 -41.19
N SER A 73 3.18 2.47 -42.31
CA SER A 73 4.04 2.06 -43.43
C SER A 73 4.81 3.25 -44.03
N SER A 74 4.26 4.47 -43.93
CA SER A 74 4.93 5.69 -44.38
C SER A 74 6.15 6.09 -43.52
N LEU A 75 6.29 5.51 -42.32
CA LEU A 75 7.41 5.80 -41.41
C LEU A 75 8.73 5.15 -41.85
N GLU A 76 8.69 4.09 -42.65
CA GLU A 76 9.88 3.31 -43.08
C GLU A 76 10.99 4.17 -43.69
N LYS A 77 10.62 5.14 -44.54
CA LYS A 77 11.61 6.00 -45.21
C LYS A 77 12.13 7.14 -44.34
N THR A 78 11.43 7.43 -43.25
CA THR A 78 11.67 8.60 -42.39
C THR A 78 12.51 8.23 -41.18
N PHE A 79 12.26 7.06 -40.59
CA PHE A 79 12.89 6.62 -39.35
C PHE A 79 13.93 5.53 -39.59
N VAL A 80 15.05 5.91 -40.21
CA VAL A 80 16.23 5.05 -40.35
C VAL A 80 17.16 5.28 -39.15
N GLY A 81 17.67 4.21 -38.53
CA GLY A 81 18.61 4.32 -37.41
C GLY A 81 17.96 4.71 -36.08
N VAL A 82 16.87 4.01 -35.72
CA VAL A 82 16.24 4.10 -34.40
C VAL A 82 16.72 2.94 -33.53
N ASP A 83 17.24 3.25 -32.32
CA ASP A 83 17.73 2.23 -31.39
C ASP A 83 16.57 1.55 -30.63
N THR A 84 15.62 2.34 -30.13
CA THR A 84 14.45 1.86 -29.36
C THR A 84 13.13 2.38 -29.93
N VAL A 85 12.16 1.48 -30.10
CA VAL A 85 10.78 1.83 -30.42
C VAL A 85 9.88 1.53 -29.23
N ALA A 86 9.09 2.51 -28.82
CA ALA A 86 8.14 2.39 -27.73
C ALA A 86 6.70 2.48 -28.23
N LEU A 87 5.93 1.43 -28.03
CA LEU A 87 4.51 1.35 -28.40
C LEU A 87 3.65 1.71 -27.18
N ASP A 88 2.77 2.70 -27.30
CA ASP A 88 1.97 3.27 -26.21
C ASP A 88 0.49 3.44 -26.61
N PHE A 89 -0.04 2.50 -27.38
CA PHE A 89 -1.45 2.43 -27.74
C PHE A 89 -1.94 0.97 -27.75
N PHE A 90 -3.23 0.75 -27.49
CA PHE A 90 -3.77 -0.55 -27.11
C PHE A 90 -4.07 -1.50 -28.28
N GLU A 91 -4.47 -0.98 -29.43
CA GLU A 91 -5.00 -1.80 -30.52
C GLU A 91 -4.10 -1.75 -31.75
N PHE A 92 -3.62 -2.91 -32.18
CA PHE A 92 -2.90 -3.10 -33.44
C PHE A 92 -3.70 -4.05 -34.32
N SER A 93 -3.99 -3.64 -35.55
CA SER A 93 -4.41 -4.55 -36.61
C SER A 93 -3.21 -5.36 -37.14
N ALA A 94 -3.45 -6.44 -37.87
CA ALA A 94 -2.37 -7.19 -38.51
C ALA A 94 -1.51 -6.29 -39.44
N GLU A 95 -2.15 -5.36 -40.15
CA GLU A 95 -1.49 -4.35 -40.97
C GLU A 95 -0.65 -3.36 -40.15
N ASP A 96 -1.08 -3.00 -38.93
CA ASP A 96 -0.31 -2.11 -38.06
C ASP A 96 0.96 -2.80 -37.60
N VAL A 97 0.86 -4.07 -37.22
CA VAL A 97 2.02 -4.88 -36.83
C VAL A 97 3.01 -4.99 -37.99
N GLU A 98 2.54 -5.29 -39.21
CA GLU A 98 3.38 -5.33 -40.41
C GLU A 98 3.99 -3.96 -40.76
N GLY A 99 3.19 -2.89 -40.64
CA GLY A 99 3.64 -1.52 -40.84
C GLY A 99 4.74 -1.12 -39.85
N ILE A 100 4.59 -1.45 -38.56
CA ILE A 100 5.63 -1.22 -37.53
C ILE A 100 6.88 -2.01 -37.88
N TRP A 101 6.72 -3.28 -38.27
CA TRP A 101 7.85 -4.11 -38.62
C TRP A 101 8.65 -3.58 -39.80
N ASN A 102 7.96 -3.08 -40.81
CA ASN A 102 8.60 -2.47 -41.97
C ASN A 102 9.22 -1.12 -41.64
N ALA A 103 8.56 -0.32 -40.81
CA ALA A 103 9.03 0.99 -40.41
C ALA A 103 10.31 0.94 -39.56
N PHE A 104 10.47 -0.10 -38.75
CA PHE A 104 11.52 -0.20 -37.74
C PHE A 104 12.33 -1.50 -37.90
N LYS A 105 12.75 -1.82 -39.12
CA LYS A 105 13.51 -3.05 -39.45
C LYS A 105 14.83 -3.15 -38.68
N THR A 106 15.53 -2.04 -38.49
CA THR A 106 16.83 -1.97 -37.82
C THR A 106 16.73 -1.81 -36.31
N CYS A 107 15.52 -1.81 -35.76
CA CYS A 107 15.31 -1.60 -34.34
C CYS A 107 15.74 -2.84 -33.54
N GLU A 108 16.66 -2.63 -32.61
CA GLU A 108 17.22 -3.67 -31.76
C GLU A 108 16.42 -3.81 -30.45
N THR A 109 15.73 -2.75 -30.01
CA THR A 109 14.97 -2.74 -28.75
C THR A 109 13.49 -2.35 -28.95
N LEU A 110 12.58 -3.20 -28.46
CA LEU A 110 11.14 -2.91 -28.47
C LEU A 110 10.61 -2.78 -27.04
N ASP A 111 10.04 -1.61 -26.73
CA ASP A 111 9.30 -1.33 -25.50
C ASP A 111 7.78 -1.36 -25.79
N ILE A 112 7.02 -2.15 -25.04
CA ILE A 112 5.57 -2.27 -25.15
C ILE A 112 4.96 -1.76 -23.85
N ASN A 113 4.46 -0.52 -23.89
CA ASN A 113 3.90 0.15 -22.71
C ASN A 113 2.40 -0.08 -22.53
N ARG A 114 1.68 -0.46 -23.59
CA ARG A 114 0.23 -0.68 -23.56
C ARG A 114 -0.12 -1.86 -24.45
N PHE A 115 -0.42 -3.01 -23.85
CA PHE A 115 -0.82 -4.20 -24.57
C PHE A 115 -1.81 -5.02 -23.75
N VAL A 116 -2.94 -5.39 -24.34
CA VAL A 116 -3.91 -6.29 -23.72
C VAL A 116 -3.67 -7.68 -24.30
N TYR A 117 -3.13 -8.58 -23.48
CA TYR A 117 -2.81 -9.95 -23.89
C TYR A 117 -4.07 -10.75 -24.26
N GLU A 118 -5.11 -10.70 -23.42
CA GLU A 118 -6.35 -11.47 -23.61
C GLU A 118 -7.01 -11.18 -24.96
N GLY A 119 -7.17 -12.20 -25.79
CA GLY A 119 -7.75 -12.12 -27.13
C GLY A 119 -6.79 -11.62 -28.23
N ASN A 120 -5.50 -11.43 -27.93
CA ASN A 120 -4.47 -11.03 -28.90
C ASN A 120 -3.24 -11.97 -28.91
N GLU A 121 -3.41 -13.22 -28.50
CA GLU A 121 -2.34 -14.21 -28.30
C GLU A 121 -1.52 -14.43 -29.58
N GLU A 122 -2.17 -14.51 -30.75
CA GLU A 122 -1.47 -14.68 -32.04
C GLU A 122 -0.55 -13.49 -32.36
N LYS A 123 -0.99 -12.26 -32.05
CA LYS A 123 -0.19 -11.05 -32.28
C LYS A 123 0.98 -10.98 -31.31
N PHE A 124 0.71 -11.33 -30.05
CA PHE A 124 1.72 -11.41 -29.00
C PHE A 124 2.85 -12.38 -29.38
N GLN A 125 2.49 -13.58 -29.80
CA GLN A 125 3.43 -14.61 -30.26
C GLN A 125 4.30 -14.13 -31.42
N LYS A 126 3.71 -13.44 -32.41
CA LYS A 126 4.47 -12.85 -33.53
C LYS A 126 5.49 -11.80 -33.07
N ILE A 127 5.21 -11.05 -32.00
CA ILE A 127 6.16 -10.12 -31.39
C ILE A 127 7.30 -10.91 -30.72
N LEU A 128 6.97 -11.93 -29.93
CA LEU A 128 7.97 -12.75 -29.21
C LEU A 128 8.93 -13.51 -30.16
N MET A 129 8.44 -13.97 -31.31
CA MET A 129 9.24 -14.71 -32.32
C MET A 129 10.38 -13.91 -32.93
N ARG A 130 10.35 -12.58 -32.79
CA ARG A 130 11.28 -11.72 -33.50
C ARG A 130 12.62 -11.60 -32.76
N ASN A 131 13.65 -11.51 -33.60
CA ASN A 131 15.06 -11.44 -33.26
C ASN A 131 15.48 -10.08 -32.68
N TYR A 132 14.87 -9.63 -31.57
CA TYR A 132 15.31 -8.40 -30.89
C TYR A 132 16.59 -8.63 -30.09
N THR A 133 17.36 -7.56 -29.87
CA THR A 133 18.38 -7.56 -28.81
C THR A 133 17.67 -7.48 -27.46
N THR A 134 16.72 -6.56 -27.31
CA THR A 134 15.98 -6.37 -26.06
C THR A 134 14.48 -6.20 -26.31
N LEU A 135 13.65 -6.92 -25.54
CA LEU A 135 12.20 -6.84 -25.60
C LEU A 135 11.63 -6.56 -24.21
N ARG A 136 10.83 -5.51 -24.04
CA ARG A 136 10.27 -5.12 -22.74
C ARG A 136 8.76 -4.95 -22.78
N PHE A 137 8.06 -5.54 -21.82
CA PHE A 137 6.63 -5.37 -21.60
C PHE A 137 6.38 -4.72 -20.24
N PHE A 138 5.67 -3.60 -20.22
CA PHE A 138 5.45 -2.80 -19.00
C PHE A 138 4.06 -3.00 -18.36
N GLU A 139 3.16 -3.73 -19.01
CA GLU A 139 1.80 -4.00 -18.55
C GLU A 139 1.60 -5.47 -18.17
N ASN A 140 0.53 -5.73 -17.42
CA ASN A 140 0.10 -7.06 -17.02
C ASN A 140 0.07 -8.03 -18.22
N THR A 141 0.88 -9.08 -18.14
CA THR A 141 1.03 -10.08 -19.19
C THR A 141 0.96 -11.48 -18.61
N THR A 142 -0.08 -12.23 -18.97
CA THR A 142 -0.22 -13.65 -18.60
C THR A 142 0.59 -14.50 -19.59
N LEU A 143 1.56 -15.25 -19.11
CA LEU A 143 2.48 -16.03 -19.94
C LEU A 143 2.17 -17.52 -19.85
N SER A 144 1.82 -18.12 -20.99
CA SER A 144 1.78 -19.58 -21.14
C SER A 144 3.18 -20.15 -21.39
N LEU A 145 3.31 -21.47 -21.31
CA LEU A 145 4.56 -22.14 -21.69
C LEU A 145 4.93 -21.87 -23.16
N ASP A 146 3.93 -21.86 -24.05
CA ASP A 146 4.16 -21.64 -25.48
C ASP A 146 4.64 -20.20 -25.73
N ASP A 147 4.15 -19.22 -24.98
CA ASP A 147 4.67 -17.84 -25.03
C ASP A 147 6.16 -17.78 -24.67
N LEU A 148 6.53 -18.38 -23.54
CA LEU A 148 7.92 -18.41 -23.08
C LEU A 148 8.85 -19.11 -24.09
N LEU A 149 8.41 -20.21 -24.71
CA LEU A 149 9.18 -20.95 -25.70
C LEU A 149 9.34 -20.21 -27.04
N THR A 150 8.47 -19.24 -27.31
CA THR A 150 8.52 -18.45 -28.54
C THR A 150 9.46 -17.26 -28.46
N ILE A 151 9.88 -16.85 -27.24
CA ILE A 151 10.82 -15.73 -27.06
C ILE A 151 12.11 -15.97 -27.83
N ASN A 152 12.41 -15.09 -28.78
CA ASN A 152 13.59 -15.20 -29.64
C ASN A 152 14.52 -13.98 -29.53
N SER A 153 14.28 -13.12 -28.54
CA SER A 153 15.13 -11.99 -28.18
C SER A 153 16.37 -12.44 -27.39
N SER A 154 17.42 -11.62 -27.39
CA SER A 154 18.59 -11.85 -26.51
C SER A 154 18.27 -11.55 -25.05
N HIS A 155 17.58 -10.45 -24.79
CA HIS A 155 17.11 -10.04 -23.48
C HIS A 155 15.59 -9.82 -23.54
N ALA A 156 14.87 -10.32 -22.54
CA ALA A 156 13.44 -10.09 -22.39
C ALA A 156 13.12 -9.62 -20.96
N LYS A 157 12.31 -8.58 -20.80
CA LYS A 157 11.87 -8.08 -19.49
C LYS A 157 10.36 -7.91 -19.45
N PHE A 158 9.73 -8.43 -18.41
CA PHE A 158 8.28 -8.29 -18.19
C PHE A 158 8.07 -7.68 -16.81
N PHE A 159 7.51 -6.47 -16.75
CA PHE A 159 7.37 -5.73 -15.49
C PHE A 159 6.16 -6.16 -14.64
N GLN A 160 5.22 -6.92 -15.22
CA GLN A 160 4.03 -7.42 -14.55
C GLN A 160 3.62 -8.78 -15.13
N ALA A 161 4.48 -9.78 -15.02
CA ALA A 161 4.20 -11.12 -15.57
C ALA A 161 3.37 -11.97 -14.59
N SER A 162 2.41 -12.72 -15.14
CA SER A 162 1.67 -13.75 -14.41
C SER A 162 1.88 -15.12 -15.06
N PHE A 163 2.31 -16.09 -14.27
CA PHE A 163 2.45 -17.50 -14.65
C PHE A 163 2.50 -18.36 -13.38
N THR A 164 2.36 -19.68 -13.53
CA THR A 164 2.53 -20.62 -12.41
C THR A 164 3.97 -21.12 -12.34
N GLU A 165 4.44 -21.54 -11.16
CA GLU A 165 5.76 -22.18 -10.98
C GLU A 165 5.91 -23.41 -11.87
N LYS A 166 4.81 -24.12 -12.13
CA LYS A 166 4.77 -25.27 -13.05
C LYS A 166 5.09 -24.86 -14.49
N VAL A 167 4.58 -23.71 -14.94
CA VAL A 167 4.87 -23.18 -16.28
C VAL A 167 6.34 -22.77 -16.37
N LEU A 168 6.84 -22.01 -15.39
CA LEU A 168 8.23 -21.58 -15.38
C LEU A 168 9.21 -22.75 -15.23
N ASN A 169 8.93 -23.74 -14.38
CA ASN A 169 9.73 -24.97 -14.25
C ASN A 169 9.81 -25.73 -15.58
N ARG A 170 8.70 -25.87 -16.30
CA ARG A 170 8.68 -26.51 -17.62
C ARG A 170 9.52 -25.73 -18.62
N PHE A 171 9.37 -24.41 -18.66
CA PHE A 171 10.18 -23.54 -19.51
C PHE A 171 11.68 -23.71 -19.23
N LEU A 172 12.11 -23.62 -17.97
CA LEU A 172 13.51 -23.81 -17.59
C LEU A 172 14.05 -25.17 -18.05
N LYS A 173 13.26 -26.25 -17.89
CA LYS A 173 13.64 -27.59 -18.39
C LYS A 173 13.80 -27.64 -19.92
N HIS A 174 12.98 -26.91 -20.67
CA HIS A 174 13.12 -26.80 -22.12
C HIS A 174 14.35 -25.96 -22.51
N TRP A 175 14.58 -24.86 -21.80
CA TRP A 175 15.73 -23.98 -22.03
C TRP A 175 17.05 -24.69 -21.75
N ILE A 176 17.14 -25.43 -20.63
CA ILE A 176 18.29 -26.28 -20.27
C ILE A 176 18.59 -27.30 -21.37
N LYS A 177 17.56 -27.80 -22.07
CA LYS A 177 17.67 -28.74 -23.21
C LYS A 177 17.94 -28.07 -24.54
N GLY A 178 17.94 -26.74 -24.61
CA GLY A 178 18.35 -26.01 -25.79
C GLY A 178 17.28 -25.14 -26.45
N SER A 179 16.10 -24.95 -25.87
CA SER A 179 15.13 -23.98 -26.42
C SER A 179 15.66 -22.54 -26.34
N ASN A 180 15.01 -21.62 -27.08
CA ASN A 180 15.33 -20.18 -27.09
C ASN A 180 16.85 -19.92 -27.22
N PRO A 181 17.48 -20.31 -28.34
CA PRO A 181 18.95 -20.31 -28.48
C PRO A 181 19.58 -18.93 -28.42
N ARG A 182 18.80 -17.87 -28.66
CA ARG A 182 19.25 -16.48 -28.55
C ARG A 182 19.11 -15.89 -27.15
N LEU A 183 18.27 -16.47 -26.30
CA LEU A 183 17.91 -15.88 -25.02
C LEU A 183 19.08 -16.01 -24.03
N GLU A 184 19.67 -14.86 -23.72
CA GLU A 184 20.79 -14.67 -22.80
C GLU A 184 20.29 -14.28 -21.40
N SER A 185 19.28 -13.43 -21.30
CA SER A 185 18.62 -13.12 -20.02
C SER A 185 17.10 -12.93 -20.16
N VAL A 186 16.38 -13.30 -19.11
CA VAL A 186 14.96 -13.00 -18.97
C VAL A 186 14.66 -12.52 -17.55
N ASP A 187 14.03 -11.36 -17.45
CA ASP A 187 13.71 -10.71 -16.20
C ASP A 187 12.19 -10.67 -16.05
N PHE A 188 11.68 -11.19 -14.93
CA PHE A 188 10.27 -11.11 -14.58
C PHE A 188 10.11 -10.32 -13.29
N VAL A 189 9.40 -9.20 -13.37
CA VAL A 189 8.84 -8.52 -12.20
C VAL A 189 7.41 -9.01 -12.08
N CYS A 190 7.12 -9.73 -10.99
CA CYS A 190 5.88 -10.45 -10.79
C CYS A 190 5.19 -9.99 -9.51
N TYR A 191 3.86 -9.90 -9.56
CA TYR A 191 3.02 -9.91 -8.37
C TYR A 191 2.55 -11.35 -8.16
N LEU A 192 3.01 -11.98 -7.08
CA LEU A 192 2.62 -13.35 -6.78
C LEU A 192 1.31 -13.34 -5.98
N GLU A 193 0.31 -14.09 -6.44
CA GLU A 193 -0.98 -14.24 -5.73
C GLU A 193 -0.87 -15.16 -4.49
N HIS A 194 0.25 -15.87 -4.34
CA HIS A 194 0.56 -16.77 -3.23
C HIS A 194 2.08 -16.77 -2.94
N ASN A 195 2.48 -17.28 -1.78
CA ASN A 195 3.89 -17.45 -1.43
C ASN A 195 4.63 -18.23 -2.53
N PHE A 196 5.76 -17.69 -3.00
CA PHE A 196 6.57 -18.32 -4.04
C PHE A 196 7.20 -19.61 -3.51
N GLU A 197 6.85 -20.76 -4.08
CA GLU A 197 7.47 -22.02 -3.69
C GLU A 197 8.70 -22.32 -4.57
N LEU A 198 9.88 -21.86 -4.13
CA LEU A 198 11.14 -22.07 -4.85
C LEU A 198 11.42 -23.56 -5.13
N ASP A 199 11.07 -24.44 -4.19
CA ASP A 199 11.22 -25.89 -4.34
C ASP A 199 10.38 -26.45 -5.50
N LEU A 200 9.18 -25.91 -5.74
CA LEU A 200 8.34 -26.30 -6.88
C LEU A 200 8.94 -25.82 -8.19
N LEU A 201 9.47 -24.59 -8.22
CA LEU A 201 10.12 -24.03 -9.39
C LEU A 201 11.35 -24.83 -9.81
N LEU A 202 12.20 -25.21 -8.86
CA LEU A 202 13.49 -25.86 -9.13
C LEU A 202 13.39 -27.39 -9.16
N LYS A 203 12.18 -27.95 -8.98
CA LYS A 203 11.96 -29.40 -8.96
C LYS A 203 12.51 -30.10 -10.19
N GLY A 204 13.54 -30.92 -9.99
CA GLY A 204 14.20 -31.70 -11.04
C GLY A 204 15.10 -30.88 -11.96
N ILE A 205 15.59 -29.72 -11.50
CA ILE A 205 16.64 -28.92 -12.14
C ILE A 205 17.85 -28.93 -11.20
N ASP A 206 19.01 -29.27 -11.76
CA ASP A 206 20.28 -29.13 -11.03
C ASP A 206 20.64 -27.65 -10.94
N HIS A 207 20.85 -27.16 -9.72
CA HIS A 207 20.99 -25.74 -9.44
C HIS A 207 21.90 -25.49 -8.24
N LYS A 208 22.53 -24.33 -8.22
CA LYS A 208 23.25 -23.81 -7.05
C LYS A 208 22.56 -22.54 -6.59
N VAL A 209 22.11 -22.51 -5.34
CA VAL A 209 21.55 -21.31 -4.72
C VAL A 209 22.68 -20.54 -4.05
N GLU A 210 22.82 -19.26 -4.39
CA GLU A 210 23.62 -18.32 -3.62
C GLU A 210 22.67 -17.27 -3.04
N ASP A 211 22.59 -17.24 -1.70
CA ASP A 211 21.91 -16.17 -0.98
C ASP A 211 22.78 -14.92 -1.07
N ILE A 212 22.35 -13.91 -1.83
CA ILE A 212 23.08 -12.66 -1.97
C ILE A 212 22.24 -11.55 -1.35
N ASN A 213 22.57 -11.23 -0.10
CA ASN A 213 22.17 -9.96 0.48
C ASN A 213 22.93 -8.84 -0.23
N HIS A 214 22.17 -7.91 -0.81
CA HIS A 214 22.62 -6.69 -1.48
C HIS A 214 23.29 -6.91 -2.85
N LEU A 215 22.49 -6.73 -3.91
CA LEU A 215 22.99 -6.42 -5.23
C LEU A 215 22.57 -5.01 -5.61
N ILE A 216 23.58 -4.18 -5.86
CA ILE A 216 23.45 -2.91 -6.56
C ILE A 216 23.45 -3.27 -8.04
N PHE A 217 22.36 -3.00 -8.74
CA PHE A 217 22.37 -2.97 -10.20
C PHE A 217 22.90 -1.60 -10.62
N ASP A 218 24.01 -1.56 -11.36
CA ASP A 218 24.38 -0.40 -12.17
C ASP A 218 23.39 -0.34 -13.34
N ASP A 219 22.44 0.60 -13.29
CA ASP A 219 22.09 1.50 -14.42
C ASP A 219 20.80 2.31 -14.15
N ASP A 220 20.97 3.61 -13.92
CA ASP A 220 20.32 4.73 -14.63
C ASP A 220 18.78 4.83 -14.79
N GLU A 221 17.95 4.32 -13.86
CA GLU A 221 16.59 4.86 -13.67
C GLU A 221 16.31 5.11 -12.18
N ASP A 222 16.20 6.39 -11.82
CA ASP A 222 15.73 6.89 -10.52
C ASP A 222 14.38 6.23 -10.15
N ASP A 223 14.24 5.90 -8.86
CA ASP A 223 13.00 5.53 -8.12
C ASP A 223 12.70 4.03 -7.83
N MET A 224 13.69 3.19 -7.52
CA MET A 224 13.41 1.95 -6.75
C MET A 224 14.34 1.84 -5.53
N GLU A 225 13.75 1.91 -4.34
CA GLU A 225 14.44 1.82 -3.03
C GLU A 225 15.15 0.47 -2.82
N SER A 226 16.28 0.55 -2.12
CA SER A 226 17.39 -0.40 -2.06
C SER A 226 17.24 -1.60 -1.11
N ASP A 227 16.02 -2.03 -0.78
CA ASP A 227 15.78 -3.02 0.28
C ASP A 227 15.09 -4.32 -0.19
N THR A 228 15.54 -4.84 -1.35
CA THR A 228 15.07 -6.13 -1.89
C THR A 228 16.00 -7.29 -1.51
N GLU A 229 15.42 -8.38 -0.97
CA GLU A 229 16.10 -9.67 -0.88
C GLU A 229 16.16 -10.29 -2.28
N HIS A 230 17.37 -10.63 -2.73
CA HIS A 230 17.59 -11.19 -4.06
C HIS A 230 18.03 -12.64 -3.93
N VAL A 231 17.24 -13.57 -4.46
CA VAL A 231 17.68 -14.96 -4.59
C VAL A 231 18.30 -15.12 -5.98
N ARG A 232 19.61 -15.40 -6.03
CA ARG A 232 20.29 -15.75 -7.29
C ARG A 232 20.47 -17.25 -7.38
N ILE A 233 20.01 -17.82 -8.49
CA ILE A 233 20.10 -19.26 -8.77
C ILE A 233 20.84 -19.44 -10.09
N GLU A 234 21.97 -20.13 -10.04
CA GLU A 234 22.70 -20.50 -11.24
C GLU A 234 22.14 -21.80 -11.82
N ILE A 235 21.78 -21.77 -13.10
CA ILE A 235 21.28 -22.91 -13.87
C ILE A 235 22.19 -23.13 -15.06
N LYS A 236 22.69 -24.37 -15.21
CA LYS A 236 23.60 -24.73 -16.30
C LYS A 236 22.84 -25.40 -17.45
N ARG A 237 23.02 -24.87 -18.66
CA ARG A 237 22.54 -25.44 -19.92
C ARG A 237 23.43 -26.61 -20.38
N TRP A 238 22.88 -27.51 -21.19
CA TRP A 238 23.61 -28.70 -21.69
C TRP A 238 24.91 -28.37 -22.45
N ASN A 239 24.97 -27.20 -23.09
CA ASN A 239 26.13 -26.72 -23.85
C ASN A 239 27.19 -25.99 -22.98
N GLY A 240 26.99 -25.94 -21.66
CA GLY A 240 27.90 -25.30 -20.71
C GLY A 240 27.60 -23.83 -20.39
N THR A 241 26.66 -23.19 -21.10
CA THR A 241 26.19 -21.83 -20.77
C THR A 241 25.55 -21.82 -19.38
N VAL A 242 25.92 -20.87 -18.53
CA VAL A 242 25.31 -20.65 -17.21
C VAL A 242 24.33 -19.48 -17.34
N ALA A 243 23.09 -19.68 -16.92
CA ALA A 243 22.14 -18.59 -16.71
C ALA A 243 21.99 -18.31 -15.22
N THR A 244 21.84 -17.04 -14.89
CA THR A 244 21.49 -16.58 -13.54
C THR A 244 20.01 -16.25 -13.53
N LEU A 245 19.24 -17.00 -12.76
CA LEU A 245 17.87 -16.65 -12.41
C LEU A 245 17.93 -15.77 -11.15
N ALA A 246 17.63 -14.47 -11.31
CA ALA A 246 17.44 -13.57 -10.19
C ALA A 246 15.94 -13.52 -9.88
N ILE A 247 15.57 -13.87 -8.65
CA ILE A 247 14.19 -13.80 -8.18
C ILE A 247 14.13 -12.65 -7.18
N GLU A 248 13.47 -11.58 -7.59
CA GLU A 248 13.00 -10.53 -6.70
C GLU A 248 11.68 -11.00 -6.10
N SER A 249 11.76 -11.73 -4.99
CA SER A 249 10.53 -12.02 -4.24
C SER A 249 10.13 -10.74 -3.53
N VAL A 250 9.04 -10.11 -3.96
CA VAL A 250 8.30 -9.24 -3.04
C VAL A 250 7.92 -10.13 -1.86
N ARG A 251 8.34 -9.70 -0.66
CA ARG A 251 8.24 -10.45 0.60
C ARG A 251 6.83 -11.02 0.76
N ASN A 252 6.70 -12.17 1.44
CA ASN A 252 5.41 -12.64 1.95
C ASN A 252 4.66 -11.43 2.51
N LEU A 253 3.46 -11.15 2.00
CA LEU A 253 2.61 -10.07 2.52
C LEU A 253 2.14 -10.49 3.91
N THR A 254 3.00 -10.35 4.91
CA THR A 254 2.62 -10.43 6.31
C THR A 254 1.93 -9.12 6.64
N ALA A 255 0.63 -9.20 6.86
CA ALA A 255 -0.16 -8.08 7.32
C ALA A 255 -0.21 -8.07 8.85
N GLU A 256 -0.06 -6.89 9.44
CA GLU A 256 -0.50 -6.61 10.79
C GLU A 256 -2.03 -6.85 10.88
N PRO A 257 -2.55 -7.17 12.08
CA PRO A 257 -3.98 -7.37 12.25
C PRO A 257 -4.80 -6.13 11.89
N ILE A 258 -5.90 -6.41 11.21
CA ILE A 258 -6.77 -5.46 10.51
C ILE A 258 -7.30 -4.36 11.44
N GLU A 259 -7.24 -3.12 10.95
CA GLU A 259 -7.93 -1.98 11.56
C GLU A 259 -9.27 -1.72 10.87
N VAL A 260 -10.33 -1.53 11.66
CA VAL A 260 -11.67 -1.24 11.13
C VAL A 260 -12.11 0.15 11.58
N TYR A 261 -12.24 1.04 10.61
CA TYR A 261 -12.71 2.41 10.78
C TYR A 261 -14.17 2.50 10.39
N ILE A 262 -15.01 2.95 11.31
CA ILE A 262 -16.44 3.15 11.05
C ILE A 262 -16.75 4.63 11.17
N GLY A 263 -16.89 5.27 10.00
CA GLY A 263 -17.10 6.69 9.84
C GLY A 263 -18.54 7.06 9.47
N ASP A 264 -18.86 8.35 9.54
CA ASP A 264 -20.14 8.86 9.06
C ASP A 264 -20.31 8.80 7.53
N TYR A 265 -19.19 8.73 6.79
CA TYR A 265 -19.16 8.79 5.33
C TYR A 265 -18.76 7.47 4.66
N ASP A 266 -18.07 6.60 5.39
CA ASP A 266 -17.60 5.32 4.90
C ASP A 266 -17.30 4.37 6.07
N ILE A 267 -17.24 3.08 5.75
CA ILE A 267 -16.60 2.10 6.61
C ILE A 267 -15.33 1.69 5.89
N SER A 268 -14.18 1.81 6.53
CA SER A 268 -12.92 1.37 5.93
C SER A 268 -12.23 0.29 6.74
N ILE A 269 -11.61 -0.64 6.02
CA ILE A 269 -10.78 -1.70 6.56
C ILE A 269 -9.36 -1.40 6.12
N SER A 270 -8.47 -1.08 7.05
CA SER A 270 -7.05 -0.86 6.75
C SER A 270 -6.24 -2.09 7.15
N ILE A 271 -5.30 -2.43 6.28
CA ILE A 271 -4.37 -3.53 6.44
C ILE A 271 -2.99 -2.93 6.20
N HIS A 272 -2.19 -2.94 7.26
CA HIS A 272 -0.82 -2.47 7.23
C HIS A 272 0.08 -3.67 7.09
N GLY A 273 1.05 -3.60 6.20
CA GLY A 273 2.17 -4.54 6.17
C GLY A 273 3.47 -3.78 6.24
N ASN A 274 4.56 -4.51 6.46
CA ASN A 274 5.90 -3.92 6.68
C ASN A 274 6.32 -2.84 5.68
N HIS A 275 5.80 -2.88 4.43
CA HIS A 275 6.16 -1.97 3.33
C HIS A 275 4.97 -1.63 2.42
N TRP A 276 3.73 -1.82 2.90
CA TRP A 276 2.54 -1.50 2.13
C TRP A 276 1.38 -1.11 3.02
N GLU A 277 0.57 -0.16 2.54
CA GLU A 277 -0.67 0.24 3.18
C GLU A 277 -1.81 -0.03 2.21
N MET A 278 -2.81 -0.80 2.67
CA MET A 278 -4.04 -1.02 1.94
C MET A 278 -5.24 -0.59 2.76
N SER A 279 -6.17 0.15 2.14
CA SER A 279 -7.44 0.48 2.76
C SER A 279 -8.61 0.16 1.83
N PHE A 280 -9.58 -0.62 2.30
CA PHE A 280 -10.85 -0.87 1.63
C PHE A 280 -11.91 0.05 2.22
N SER A 281 -12.30 1.10 1.50
CA SER A 281 -13.45 1.93 1.86
C SER A 281 -14.73 1.40 1.20
N PHE A 282 -15.77 1.25 2.02
CA PHE A 282 -17.13 0.91 1.61
C PHE A 282 -18.05 2.13 1.80
N TYR A 283 -19.00 2.32 0.89
CA TYR A 283 -20.03 3.37 0.96
C TYR A 283 -19.53 4.82 0.85
N LYS A 284 -18.27 5.02 0.45
CA LYS A 284 -17.64 6.33 0.25
C LYS A 284 -18.45 7.24 -0.69
N ASN A 285 -18.44 8.56 -0.41
CA ASN A 285 -19.10 9.62 -1.19
C ASN A 285 -20.63 9.55 -1.29
N GLN A 286 -21.32 8.85 -0.38
CA GLN A 286 -22.76 8.99 -0.28
C GLN A 286 -23.10 10.27 0.53
N ASN A 287 -23.90 11.16 -0.05
CA ASN A 287 -24.36 12.38 0.62
C ASN A 287 -25.30 12.03 1.78
N PHE A 288 -24.73 11.88 2.97
CA PHE A 288 -25.45 11.51 4.17
C PHE A 288 -25.90 12.74 4.96
N ASN A 289 -26.89 13.46 4.44
CA ASN A 289 -27.43 14.69 5.05
C ASN A 289 -28.48 14.45 6.17
N ASP A 290 -28.53 13.28 6.83
CA ASP A 290 -29.52 13.05 7.90
C ASP A 290 -29.02 12.12 9.03
N ASN A 291 -29.38 12.46 10.27
CA ASN A 291 -29.07 11.82 11.56
C ASN A 291 -29.81 10.48 11.81
N ARG A 292 -30.25 9.77 10.77
CA ARG A 292 -31.03 8.51 10.91
C ARG A 292 -30.14 7.26 10.94
N ILE A 293 -30.52 6.29 11.77
CA ILE A 293 -29.94 4.93 11.76
C ILE A 293 -30.22 4.28 10.40
N ARG A 294 -29.20 3.71 9.75
CA ARG A 294 -29.29 3.08 8.42
C ARG A 294 -29.10 1.58 8.53
N ARG A 295 -29.82 0.82 7.71
CA ARG A 295 -29.42 -0.56 7.38
C ARG A 295 -28.43 -0.49 6.22
N LEU A 296 -27.25 -1.07 6.39
CA LEU A 296 -26.22 -1.11 5.35
C LEU A 296 -26.58 -2.21 4.34
N PRO A 297 -26.88 -1.88 3.07
CA PRO A 297 -27.08 -2.90 2.04
C PRO A 297 -25.73 -3.58 1.72
N PRO A 298 -25.71 -4.80 1.18
CA PRO A 298 -24.48 -5.47 0.76
C PRO A 298 -23.63 -4.55 -0.12
N PRO A 299 -22.32 -4.40 0.18
CA PRO A 299 -21.46 -3.52 -0.58
C PRO A 299 -21.26 -4.07 -2.00
N ARG A 300 -21.76 -3.36 -3.02
CA ARG A 300 -21.58 -3.76 -4.43
C ARG A 300 -20.17 -3.54 -4.94
N PHE A 301 -19.43 -2.62 -4.31
CA PHE A 301 -18.06 -2.26 -4.65
C PHE A 301 -17.27 -1.90 -3.40
N ALA A 302 -15.96 -2.11 -3.46
CA ALA A 302 -14.99 -1.63 -2.49
C ALA A 302 -14.04 -0.67 -3.21
N ASP A 303 -13.89 0.55 -2.71
CA ASP A 303 -12.85 1.47 -3.16
C ASP A 303 -11.57 1.10 -2.40
N VAL A 304 -10.56 0.62 -3.11
CA VAL A 304 -9.31 0.13 -2.53
C VAL A 304 -8.22 1.14 -2.78
N MET A 305 -7.51 1.51 -1.72
CA MET A 305 -6.28 2.28 -1.82
C MET A 305 -5.13 1.32 -1.54
N PHE A 306 -4.12 1.29 -2.39
CA PHE A 306 -2.91 0.50 -2.19
C PHE A 306 -1.71 1.34 -2.60
N ASN A 307 -0.79 1.61 -1.68
CA ASN A 307 0.43 2.40 -1.93
C ASN A 307 0.19 3.65 -2.79
N HIS A 308 -0.80 4.45 -2.41
CA HIS A 308 -1.24 5.70 -3.06
C HIS A 308 -2.01 5.56 -4.39
N GLU A 309 -2.21 4.35 -4.89
CA GLU A 309 -3.05 4.08 -6.04
C GLU A 309 -4.48 3.71 -5.62
N ARG A 310 -5.45 4.06 -6.47
CA ARG A 310 -6.88 3.84 -6.20
C ARG A 310 -7.48 2.86 -7.19
N TYR A 311 -8.03 1.79 -6.65
CA TYR A 311 -8.72 0.73 -7.36
C TYR A 311 -10.18 0.66 -6.94
N LYS A 312 -11.02 0.07 -7.80
CA LYS A 312 -12.42 -0.18 -7.49
C LYS A 312 -12.76 -1.63 -7.78
N LEU A 313 -12.93 -2.41 -6.73
CA LEU A 313 -13.31 -3.81 -6.84
C LEU A 313 -14.82 -3.93 -6.84
N HIS A 314 -15.36 -4.79 -7.71
CA HIS A 314 -16.79 -5.00 -7.85
C HIS A 314 -17.12 -6.50 -7.79
N LYS A 315 -17.92 -6.89 -6.79
CA LYS A 315 -18.39 -8.26 -6.63
C LYS A 315 -19.80 -8.24 -6.03
N LYS A 316 -20.81 -8.49 -6.88
CA LYS A 316 -22.23 -8.31 -6.52
C LYS A 316 -22.74 -9.23 -5.42
N GLU A 317 -22.10 -10.38 -5.26
CA GLU A 317 -22.52 -11.44 -4.34
C GLU A 317 -21.85 -11.35 -2.98
N PHE A 318 -20.85 -10.47 -2.81
CA PHE A 318 -20.13 -10.35 -1.55
C PHE A 318 -20.87 -9.44 -0.57
N GLU A 319 -21.17 -9.98 0.60
CA GLU A 319 -21.47 -9.19 1.80
C GLU A 319 -20.19 -8.71 2.47
N MET A 320 -20.32 -7.82 3.45
CA MET A 320 -19.16 -7.24 4.14
C MET A 320 -18.29 -8.28 4.85
N LYS A 321 -18.92 -9.36 5.34
CA LYS A 321 -18.21 -10.51 5.91
C LYS A 321 -17.42 -11.27 4.85
N ASP A 322 -17.97 -11.46 3.64
CA ASP A 322 -17.27 -12.15 2.55
C ASP A 322 -16.05 -11.36 2.10
N TRP A 323 -16.16 -10.02 2.08
CA TRP A 323 -15.00 -9.15 1.88
C TRP A 323 -13.95 -9.36 2.98
N ALA A 324 -14.33 -9.27 4.25
CA ALA A 324 -13.40 -9.44 5.36
C ALA A 324 -12.73 -10.82 5.37
N ASP A 325 -13.49 -11.90 5.18
CA ASP A 325 -12.99 -13.28 5.13
C ASP A 325 -12.04 -13.47 3.94
N HIS A 326 -12.36 -12.89 2.78
CA HIS A 326 -11.48 -12.91 1.62
C HIS A 326 -10.17 -12.17 1.88
N LEU A 327 -10.20 -11.02 2.56
CA LEU A 327 -9.01 -10.25 2.91
C LEU A 327 -8.11 -11.01 3.89
N VAL A 328 -8.69 -11.57 4.96
CA VAL A 328 -7.94 -12.41 5.91
C VAL A 328 -7.29 -13.60 5.19
N SER A 329 -8.01 -14.20 4.24
CA SER A 329 -7.48 -15.32 3.44
C SER A 329 -6.35 -14.90 2.49
N VAL A 330 -6.45 -13.73 1.85
CA VAL A 330 -5.46 -13.26 0.87
C VAL A 330 -4.18 -12.79 1.55
N PHE A 331 -4.31 -12.04 2.66
CA PHE A 331 -3.18 -11.40 3.33
C PHE A 331 -2.64 -12.18 4.53
N ASN A 332 -3.15 -13.39 4.76
CA ASN A 332 -2.72 -14.30 5.83
C ASN A 332 -2.54 -13.59 7.19
N CYS A 333 -3.48 -12.71 7.54
CA CYS A 333 -3.43 -11.90 8.75
C CYS A 333 -3.40 -12.83 9.98
N SER A 334 -2.28 -12.90 10.70
CA SER A 334 -2.21 -13.61 11.98
C SER A 334 -3.00 -12.83 13.02
N THR A 335 -3.97 -13.48 13.66
CA THR A 335 -4.79 -12.88 14.74
C THR A 335 -4.04 -12.74 16.07
N THR A 336 -2.72 -12.86 16.06
CA THR A 336 -1.88 -12.97 17.24
C THR A 336 -0.50 -12.39 16.93
N GLU A 337 -0.13 -11.27 17.55
CA GLU A 337 1.04 -11.13 18.42
C GLU A 337 1.07 -9.73 19.06
N THR A 338 0.57 -9.61 20.29
CA THR A 338 0.71 -8.39 21.09
C THR A 338 2.18 -7.94 21.18
N SER A 339 2.55 -6.91 20.42
CA SER A 339 3.82 -6.22 20.59
C SER A 339 3.74 -5.30 21.81
N GLU A 340 4.54 -5.62 22.83
CA GLU A 340 4.76 -4.71 23.95
C GLU A 340 5.62 -3.55 23.44
N ASN A 341 5.01 -2.37 23.29
CA ASN A 341 5.63 -1.04 23.10
C ASN A 341 5.74 -0.48 21.67
N THR A 342 4.61 -0.26 20.99
CA THR A 342 4.47 0.82 20.00
C THR A 342 3.06 1.41 20.06
N PHE A 343 2.91 2.67 19.64
CA PHE A 343 1.68 3.47 19.80
C PHE A 343 0.47 2.95 19.00
N ASP A 344 0.67 1.97 18.12
CA ASP A 344 -0.34 1.30 17.32
C ASP A 344 -0.44 -0.15 17.79
N GLU A 345 -1.60 -0.49 18.36
CA GLU A 345 -1.86 -1.77 19.02
C GLU A 345 -2.73 -2.63 18.09
N GLU A 346 -2.22 -3.81 17.77
CA GLU A 346 -2.78 -4.81 16.87
C GLU A 346 -4.32 -5.02 16.95
N GLY A 347 -5.01 -5.01 15.80
CA GLY A 347 -6.42 -5.40 15.71
C GLY A 347 -7.41 -4.42 16.36
N THR A 348 -7.26 -3.12 16.08
CA THR A 348 -8.06 -2.06 16.70
C THR A 348 -9.31 -1.71 15.89
N VAL A 349 -10.45 -1.61 16.58
CA VAL A 349 -11.68 -1.02 16.01
C VAL A 349 -11.72 0.46 16.37
N VAL A 350 -11.75 1.32 15.34
CA VAL A 350 -11.80 2.77 15.46
C VAL A 350 -13.18 3.29 15.07
N LEU A 351 -13.84 3.95 16.01
CA LEU A 351 -15.19 4.52 15.81
C LEU A 351 -15.11 6.05 15.62
N PHE A 352 -15.57 6.55 14.47
CA PHE A 352 -15.52 7.97 14.10
C PHE A 352 -16.92 8.48 13.69
N PHE A 353 -17.73 8.91 14.66
CA PHE A 353 -19.12 9.37 14.40
C PHE A 353 -19.38 10.81 14.85
N PHE A 354 -20.08 11.61 14.04
CA PHE A 354 -20.61 12.93 14.41
C PHE A 354 -21.69 12.82 15.49
N LYS A 355 -22.48 11.73 15.53
CA LYS A 355 -23.53 11.49 16.53
C LYS A 355 -23.89 10.00 16.67
N PHE A 356 -23.83 9.46 17.89
CA PHE A 356 -24.27 8.09 18.18
C PHE A 356 -25.79 8.03 18.32
N SER A 357 -26.45 7.28 17.44
CA SER A 357 -27.88 6.95 17.56
C SER A 357 -28.12 5.50 18.03
N ASP A 358 -27.29 4.53 17.60
CA ASP A 358 -27.43 3.11 17.95
C ASP A 358 -26.18 2.52 18.62
N VAL A 359 -25.99 2.84 19.90
CA VAL A 359 -24.88 2.29 20.70
C VAL A 359 -25.05 0.79 20.95
N GLU A 360 -26.28 0.28 21.01
CA GLU A 360 -26.55 -1.14 21.28
C GLU A 360 -26.22 -2.04 20.08
N GLY A 361 -26.44 -1.54 18.85
CA GLY A 361 -25.99 -2.20 17.63
C GLY A 361 -24.47 -2.30 17.55
N ILE A 362 -23.75 -1.18 17.73
CA ILE A 362 -22.27 -1.14 17.77
C ILE A 362 -21.75 -2.07 18.86
N TRP A 363 -22.36 -2.01 20.04
CA TRP A 363 -22.05 -2.85 21.19
C TRP A 363 -22.17 -4.36 20.88
N ASN A 364 -23.26 -4.78 20.24
CA ASN A 364 -23.47 -6.19 19.91
C ASN A 364 -22.52 -6.65 18.80
N ALA A 365 -22.21 -5.77 17.85
CA ALA A 365 -21.32 -6.04 16.73
C ALA A 365 -19.86 -6.25 17.18
N PHE A 366 -19.37 -5.45 18.14
CA PHE A 366 -17.95 -5.45 18.53
C PHE A 366 -17.71 -6.04 19.93
N LYS A 367 -18.62 -6.85 20.45
CA LYS A 367 -18.50 -7.47 21.80
C LYS A 367 -17.28 -8.37 21.99
N THR A 368 -16.66 -8.82 20.89
CA THR A 368 -15.49 -9.70 20.87
C THR A 368 -14.19 -8.96 20.56
N CYS A 369 -14.21 -7.64 20.35
CA CYS A 369 -12.97 -6.90 20.11
C CYS A 369 -12.16 -6.77 21.41
N ASN A 370 -10.83 -6.86 21.27
CA ASN A 370 -9.90 -6.67 22.39
C ASN A 370 -9.52 -5.19 22.55
N ASN A 371 -9.45 -4.45 21.44
CA ASN A 371 -9.02 -3.06 21.39
C ASN A 371 -10.13 -2.18 20.79
N LEU A 372 -10.44 -1.06 21.46
CA LEU A 372 -11.49 -0.14 21.05
C LEU A 372 -11.07 1.33 21.21
N ASP A 373 -11.07 2.04 20.09
CA ASP A 373 -10.73 3.46 20.00
C ASP A 373 -11.97 4.28 19.64
N ILE A 374 -12.32 5.22 20.50
CA ILE A 374 -13.50 6.09 20.34
C ILE A 374 -13.01 7.51 20.11
N ASN A 375 -12.97 7.92 18.84
CA ASN A 375 -12.44 9.23 18.44
C ASN A 375 -13.41 10.37 18.71
N ARG A 376 -14.69 10.10 18.57
CA ARG A 376 -15.76 11.07 18.74
C ARG A 376 -16.91 10.36 19.45
N PHE A 377 -17.47 10.95 20.51
CA PHE A 377 -18.58 10.48 21.33
C PHE A 377 -19.42 11.65 21.88
N VAL A 378 -20.65 11.79 21.40
CA VAL A 378 -21.61 12.79 21.94
C VAL A 378 -22.22 12.27 23.24
N TYR A 379 -21.65 12.72 24.37
CA TYR A 379 -22.01 12.31 25.73
C TYR A 379 -23.42 12.76 26.18
N LYS A 380 -23.91 13.92 25.74
CA LYS A 380 -25.11 14.55 26.30
C LYS A 380 -26.37 13.68 26.09
N GLY A 381 -26.89 13.09 27.16
CA GLY A 381 -28.09 12.23 27.17
C GLY A 381 -27.81 10.72 27.03
N ASN A 382 -26.55 10.27 27.14
CA ASN A 382 -26.13 8.88 26.90
C ASN A 382 -25.33 8.27 28.07
N GLU A 383 -25.54 8.73 29.30
CA GLU A 383 -24.78 8.35 30.50
C GLU A 383 -24.86 6.84 30.81
N GLU A 384 -26.04 6.22 30.71
CA GLU A 384 -26.18 4.76 30.86
C GLU A 384 -25.40 3.95 29.80
N LYS A 385 -25.07 4.59 28.66
CA LYS A 385 -24.44 3.91 27.52
C LYS A 385 -22.93 3.83 27.66
N ILE A 386 -22.26 4.82 28.25
CA ILE A 386 -20.80 4.76 28.48
C ILE A 386 -20.47 3.69 29.51
N HIS A 387 -21.29 3.55 30.56
CA HIS A 387 -21.10 2.56 31.61
C HIS A 387 -21.01 1.13 31.05
N LYS A 388 -21.85 0.81 30.06
CA LYS A 388 -21.79 -0.47 29.34
C LYS A 388 -20.42 -0.68 28.69
N ILE A 389 -19.89 0.33 27.99
CA ILE A 389 -18.56 0.27 27.36
C ILE A 389 -17.48 0.03 28.43
N LEU A 390 -17.51 0.78 29.54
CA LEU A 390 -16.49 0.69 30.59
C LEU A 390 -16.49 -0.66 31.31
N MET A 391 -17.64 -1.33 31.48
CA MET A 391 -17.76 -2.66 32.11
C MET A 391 -17.05 -3.79 31.33
N ARG A 392 -16.65 -3.54 30.08
CA ARG A 392 -16.07 -4.57 29.22
C ARG A 392 -14.60 -4.82 29.49
N ASN A 393 -14.28 -6.05 29.15
CA ASN A 393 -13.03 -6.74 29.38
C ASN A 393 -11.96 -6.44 28.30
N TYR A 394 -11.95 -5.22 27.74
CA TYR A 394 -10.99 -4.83 26.70
C TYR A 394 -9.54 -4.92 27.21
N THR A 395 -8.62 -5.26 26.31
CA THR A 395 -7.19 -5.09 26.55
C THR A 395 -6.88 -3.59 26.52
N ASN A 396 -7.27 -2.90 25.44
CA ASN A 396 -7.08 -1.45 25.29
C ASN A 396 -8.39 -0.72 25.01
N LEU A 397 -8.65 0.34 25.78
CA LEU A 397 -9.79 1.22 25.60
C LEU A 397 -9.32 2.68 25.54
N LYS A 398 -9.54 3.37 24.41
CA LYS A 398 -9.11 4.76 24.22
C LYS A 398 -10.27 5.68 23.87
N PHE A 399 -10.28 6.88 24.47
CA PHE A 399 -11.23 7.96 24.19
C PHE A 399 -10.50 9.25 23.82
N TYR A 400 -10.75 9.78 22.62
CA TYR A 400 -10.12 11.00 22.11
C TYR A 400 -11.03 12.23 22.07
N GLU A 401 -12.30 12.13 22.50
CA GLU A 401 -13.18 13.30 22.67
C GLU A 401 -13.40 13.62 24.16
N LYS A 402 -13.82 14.87 24.42
CA LYS A 402 -14.19 15.34 25.74
C LYS A 402 -15.25 14.45 26.38
N THR A 403 -14.85 13.74 27.42
CA THR A 403 -15.71 12.76 28.11
C THR A 403 -15.83 13.17 29.57
N THR A 404 -17.04 13.52 30.01
CA THR A 404 -17.31 13.78 31.42
C THR A 404 -17.47 12.46 32.14
N LEU A 405 -16.63 12.20 33.16
CA LEU A 405 -16.66 10.93 33.89
C LEU A 405 -17.09 11.18 35.34
N SER A 406 -18.11 10.46 35.78
CA SER A 406 -18.47 10.37 37.19
C SER A 406 -17.52 9.41 37.94
N LEU A 407 -17.63 9.37 39.27
CA LEU A 407 -16.91 8.36 40.05
C LEU A 407 -17.34 6.95 39.65
N ASP A 408 -18.65 6.74 39.44
CA ASP A 408 -19.19 5.42 39.11
C ASP A 408 -18.66 4.94 37.75
N ASP A 409 -18.51 5.84 36.77
CA ASP A 409 -17.89 5.53 35.48
C ASP A 409 -16.45 5.02 35.66
N LEU A 410 -15.63 5.75 36.44
CA LEU A 410 -14.25 5.34 36.70
C LEU A 410 -14.16 3.98 37.42
N LEU A 411 -15.05 3.73 38.39
CA LEU A 411 -15.09 2.47 39.13
C LEU A 411 -15.54 1.27 38.28
N THR A 412 -16.16 1.55 37.14
CA THR A 412 -16.72 0.55 36.24
C THR A 412 -15.74 0.11 35.17
N ILE A 413 -14.66 0.87 34.95
CA ILE A 413 -13.59 0.52 34.01
C ILE A 413 -13.05 -0.88 34.33
N ASN A 414 -13.23 -1.80 33.39
CA ASN A 414 -12.83 -3.19 33.53
C ASN A 414 -11.80 -3.62 32.47
N SER A 415 -11.26 -2.64 31.73
CA SER A 415 -10.20 -2.83 30.74
C SER A 415 -8.82 -2.94 31.39
N SER A 416 -7.87 -3.62 30.74
CA SER A 416 -6.48 -3.71 31.20
C SER A 416 -5.76 -2.36 31.07
N HIS A 417 -5.94 -1.68 29.94
CA HIS A 417 -5.43 -0.35 29.69
C HIS A 417 -6.56 0.59 29.29
N ALA A 418 -6.68 1.74 29.97
CA ALA A 418 -7.72 2.72 29.69
C ALA A 418 -7.13 4.13 29.53
N LYS A 419 -7.26 4.74 28.34
CA LYS A 419 -6.70 6.05 28.02
C LYS A 419 -7.83 7.03 27.67
N PHE A 420 -7.88 8.17 28.34
CA PHE A 420 -8.84 9.24 28.08
C PHE A 420 -8.08 10.54 27.83
N PHE A 421 -8.05 10.99 26.58
CA PHE A 421 -7.22 12.13 26.16
C PHE A 421 -7.86 13.49 26.45
N TYR A 422 -9.16 13.55 26.76
CA TYR A 422 -9.85 14.79 27.13
C TYR A 422 -10.88 14.54 28.24
N ALA A 423 -10.48 13.82 29.28
CA ALA A 423 -11.36 13.55 30.39
C ALA A 423 -11.76 14.84 31.14
N SER A 424 -13.02 14.91 31.57
CA SER A 424 -13.56 16.01 32.36
C SER A 424 -14.11 15.47 33.68
N PHE A 425 -13.35 15.65 34.75
CA PHE A 425 -13.74 15.33 36.12
C PHE A 425 -12.99 16.22 37.11
N THR A 426 -13.42 16.25 38.37
CA THR A 426 -12.77 17.05 39.42
C THR A 426 -11.65 16.28 40.11
N GLU A 427 -10.67 17.00 40.71
CA GLU A 427 -9.63 16.39 41.55
C GLU A 427 -10.23 15.53 42.68
N LYS A 428 -11.41 15.90 43.19
CA LYS A 428 -12.14 15.14 44.22
C LYS A 428 -12.61 13.78 43.70
N VAL A 429 -13.11 13.73 42.46
CA VAL A 429 -13.54 12.47 41.82
C VAL A 429 -12.34 11.55 41.66
N LEU A 430 -11.21 12.07 41.15
CA LEU A 430 -10.00 11.27 40.98
C LEU A 430 -9.39 10.81 42.32
N ASN A 431 -9.34 11.67 43.34
CA ASN A 431 -8.91 11.27 44.68
C ASN A 431 -9.77 10.13 45.25
N ARG A 432 -11.09 10.18 45.05
CA ARG A 432 -12.00 9.10 45.46
C ARG A 432 -11.71 7.83 44.68
N PHE A 433 -11.54 7.91 43.37
CA PHE A 433 -11.17 6.77 42.53
C PHE A 433 -9.89 6.09 43.04
N LEU A 434 -8.80 6.85 43.27
CA LEU A 434 -7.55 6.29 43.80
C LEU A 434 -7.75 5.58 45.15
N LYS A 435 -8.56 6.16 46.05
CA LYS A 435 -8.91 5.53 47.34
C LYS A 435 -9.69 4.22 47.18
N HIS A 436 -10.58 4.15 46.20
CA HIS A 436 -11.32 2.93 45.88
C HIS A 436 -10.40 1.88 45.24
N TRP A 437 -9.49 2.30 44.36
CA TRP A 437 -8.50 1.41 43.76
C TRP A 437 -7.60 0.78 44.83
N ILE A 438 -7.09 1.58 45.77
CA ILE A 438 -6.31 1.11 46.94
C ILE A 438 -7.10 0.06 47.73
N LYS A 439 -8.42 0.23 47.87
CA LYS A 439 -9.31 -0.71 48.56
C LYS A 439 -9.64 -1.97 47.74
N GLY A 440 -9.41 -1.97 46.43
CA GLY A 440 -9.63 -3.15 45.59
C GLY A 440 -10.45 -2.94 44.32
N SER A 441 -10.92 -1.74 43.95
CA SER A 441 -11.68 -1.55 42.70
C SER A 441 -10.83 -1.76 41.43
N ASN A 442 -11.48 -2.00 40.29
CA ASN A 442 -10.83 -2.16 38.97
C ASN A 442 -9.69 -3.21 38.99
N PRO A 443 -9.97 -4.49 39.29
CA PRO A 443 -8.95 -5.53 39.48
C PRO A 443 -8.11 -5.82 38.23
N ARG A 444 -8.66 -5.57 37.05
CA ARG A 444 -7.99 -5.77 35.76
C ARG A 444 -7.10 -4.61 35.30
N LEU A 445 -7.27 -3.42 35.89
CA LEU A 445 -6.63 -2.21 35.38
C LEU A 445 -5.12 -2.25 35.67
N GLU A 446 -4.34 -2.47 34.61
CA GLU A 446 -2.88 -2.50 34.60
C GLU A 446 -2.30 -1.11 34.29
N SER A 447 -2.95 -0.34 33.44
CA SER A 447 -2.58 1.07 33.25
C SER A 447 -3.77 1.97 32.94
N SER A 448 -3.66 3.25 33.32
CA SER A 448 -4.64 4.26 32.95
C SER A 448 -4.00 5.59 32.65
N LEU A 449 -4.42 6.25 31.57
CA LEU A 449 -4.04 7.61 31.23
C LEU A 449 -5.25 8.52 31.27
N PHE A 450 -5.15 9.63 31.98
CA PHE A 450 -6.13 10.71 31.95
C PHE A 450 -5.42 12.01 31.59
N HIS A 451 -5.66 12.50 30.38
CA HIS A 451 -5.35 13.87 30.01
C HIS A 451 -6.64 14.68 30.21
N CYS A 452 -6.62 15.57 31.20
CA CYS A 452 -7.80 16.29 31.64
C CYS A 452 -7.57 17.80 31.72
N SER A 453 -8.66 18.54 31.53
CA SER A 453 -8.70 19.99 31.75
C SER A 453 -9.52 20.25 33.00
N LEU A 454 -8.88 20.78 34.04
CA LEU A 454 -9.50 21.10 35.32
C LEU A 454 -10.09 22.51 35.31
N GLU A 455 -11.10 22.74 36.16
CA GLU A 455 -11.72 24.06 36.32
C GLU A 455 -10.75 25.09 36.92
N HIS A 456 -9.81 24.62 37.74
CA HIS A 456 -8.85 25.41 38.50
C HIS A 456 -7.42 24.85 38.33
N GLU A 457 -6.42 25.61 38.78
CA GLU A 457 -5.04 25.15 38.80
C GLU A 457 -4.88 23.86 39.61
N PHE A 458 -4.16 22.90 39.02
CA PHE A 458 -3.95 21.60 39.62
C PHE A 458 -3.11 21.67 40.89
N LYS A 459 -3.56 20.98 41.95
CA LYS A 459 -2.81 20.88 43.20
C LYS A 459 -2.66 19.42 43.60
N ILE A 460 -1.45 18.89 43.47
CA ILE A 460 -1.12 17.50 43.84
C ILE A 460 -1.52 17.15 45.30
N ASN A 461 -1.39 18.11 46.23
CA ASN A 461 -1.80 17.92 47.63
C ASN A 461 -3.30 17.65 47.80
N GLN A 462 -4.14 18.14 46.88
CA GLN A 462 -5.58 17.84 46.90
C GLN A 462 -5.85 16.44 46.32
N LEU A 463 -5.19 16.09 45.22
CA LEU A 463 -5.29 14.77 44.61
C LEU A 463 -4.86 13.65 45.56
N LEU A 464 -3.77 13.83 46.31
CA LEU A 464 -3.21 12.81 47.21
C LEU A 464 -3.70 12.96 48.66
N LYS A 465 -4.68 13.83 48.93
CA LYS A 465 -5.18 14.07 50.30
C LYS A 465 -5.70 12.78 50.94
N GLY A 466 -5.06 12.37 52.03
CA GLY A 466 -5.42 11.16 52.79
C GLY A 466 -5.08 9.86 52.06
N ILE A 467 -4.09 9.88 51.17
CA ILE A 467 -3.48 8.71 50.54
C ILE A 467 -2.04 8.64 51.02
N GLU A 468 -1.59 7.46 51.46
CA GLU A 468 -0.19 7.21 51.75
C GLU A 468 0.56 6.96 50.43
N TYR A 469 1.66 7.69 50.21
CA TYR A 469 2.44 7.59 48.98
C TYR A 469 3.93 7.82 49.24
N LYS A 470 4.78 7.33 48.33
CA LYS A 470 6.22 7.63 48.30
C LYS A 470 6.57 8.38 47.03
N VAL A 471 7.38 9.43 47.12
CA VAL A 471 7.87 10.15 45.93
C VAL A 471 8.96 9.32 45.27
N VAL A 472 8.85 9.10 43.96
CA VAL A 472 9.83 8.37 43.15
C VAL A 472 10.80 9.37 42.53
N PRO A 473 12.13 9.22 42.71
CA PRO A 473 13.12 10.10 42.10
C PRO A 473 13.04 10.06 40.56
N SER A 474 13.21 11.23 39.93
CA SER A 474 13.25 11.39 38.48
C SER A 474 14.35 10.50 37.85
N GLY A 475 13.96 9.67 36.87
CA GLY A 475 14.89 8.82 36.10
C GLY A 475 14.63 7.32 36.10
N ARG A 476 13.61 6.81 36.83
CA ARG A 476 13.40 5.35 36.98
C ARG A 476 12.22 4.73 36.21
N SER A 477 11.42 5.55 35.54
CA SER A 477 10.29 5.19 34.68
C SER A 477 9.61 6.51 34.39
N SER A 478 9.65 6.99 33.16
CA SER A 478 8.77 8.08 32.77
C SER A 478 8.11 7.72 31.45
N TYR A 479 6.79 7.65 31.46
CA TYR A 479 6.00 7.68 30.23
C TYR A 479 6.20 9.01 29.50
N TRP A 480 6.51 10.07 30.25
CA TRP A 480 6.79 11.41 29.72
C TRP A 480 8.27 11.77 29.87
N PRO A 481 9.01 12.09 28.79
CA PRO A 481 10.41 12.49 28.86
C PRO A 481 10.65 13.93 29.37
N PHE A 482 9.66 14.55 30.03
CA PHE A 482 9.72 15.96 30.43
C PHE A 482 10.12 16.16 31.91
N ASP A 483 11.06 17.07 32.17
CA ASP A 483 11.64 17.40 33.49
C ASP A 483 10.68 17.99 34.55
N LYS A 484 9.36 18.08 34.28
CA LYS A 484 8.39 18.79 35.14
C LYS A 484 7.31 17.90 35.77
N GLY A 485 7.42 16.57 35.65
CA GLY A 485 6.48 15.62 36.25
C GLY A 485 6.79 15.27 37.71
N VAL A 486 5.77 14.94 38.50
CA VAL A 486 5.91 14.28 39.81
C VAL A 486 5.46 12.84 39.69
N SER A 487 6.31 11.90 40.12
CA SER A 487 5.98 10.48 40.18
C SER A 487 5.81 10.04 41.62
N VAL A 488 4.69 9.40 41.93
CA VAL A 488 4.42 8.86 43.27
C VAL A 488 4.05 7.39 43.20
N GLU A 489 4.46 6.63 44.20
CA GLU A 489 4.10 5.22 44.36
C GLU A 489 3.02 5.08 45.44
N ILE A 490 1.92 4.41 45.10
CA ILE A 490 0.83 4.06 46.01
C ILE A 490 0.70 2.54 46.11
N LYS A 491 0.29 2.04 47.28
CA LYS A 491 0.16 0.61 47.56
C LYS A 491 -1.29 0.21 47.71
N ARG A 492 -1.72 -0.82 46.98
CA ARG A 492 -3.02 -1.45 47.09
C ARG A 492 -3.05 -2.42 48.28
N ARG A 493 -4.25 -2.66 48.83
CA ARG A 493 -4.44 -3.55 49.99
C ARG A 493 -3.94 -4.98 49.76
N ASN A 494 -4.01 -5.48 48.52
CA ASN A 494 -3.52 -6.80 48.13
C ASN A 494 -2.00 -6.85 47.92
N GLY A 495 -1.28 -5.75 48.13
CA GLY A 495 0.17 -5.68 47.96
C GLY A 495 0.65 -5.15 46.61
N ALA A 496 -0.22 -5.04 45.60
CA ALA A 496 0.13 -4.46 44.30
C ALA A 496 0.58 -3.00 44.45
N LEU A 497 1.60 -2.61 43.70
CA LEU A 497 2.11 -1.25 43.68
C LEU A 497 1.61 -0.55 42.41
N ALA A 498 1.35 0.75 42.51
CA ALA A 498 1.11 1.57 41.34
C ALA A 498 1.98 2.81 41.36
N THR A 499 2.61 3.08 40.23
CA THR A 499 3.30 4.35 39.95
C THR A 499 2.30 5.28 39.29
N VAL A 500 2.07 6.44 39.89
CA VAL A 500 1.23 7.52 39.36
C VAL A 500 2.15 8.68 38.97
N GLU A 501 2.31 8.86 37.67
CA GLU A 501 3.07 9.95 37.06
C GLU A 501 2.11 11.10 36.72
N ILE A 502 2.44 12.31 37.17
CA ILE A 502 1.57 13.48 37.06
C ILE A 502 2.35 14.61 36.42
N VAL A 503 1.86 15.10 35.28
CA VAL A 503 2.39 16.27 34.58
C VAL A 503 1.28 17.32 34.52
N ALA A 504 1.52 18.48 35.13
CA ALA A 504 0.55 19.57 35.15
C ALA A 504 1.13 20.83 34.52
N ASN A 505 0.33 21.49 33.67
CA ASN A 505 0.60 22.80 33.11
C ASN A 505 -0.63 23.70 33.32
N GLY A 506 -0.67 24.36 34.48
CA GLY A 506 -1.82 25.17 34.91
C GLY A 506 -3.07 24.33 35.14
N LYS A 507 -4.05 24.42 34.22
CA LYS A 507 -5.32 23.68 34.27
C LYS A 507 -5.27 22.35 33.52
N LEU A 508 -4.29 22.15 32.64
CA LEU A 508 -4.13 20.91 31.89
C LEU A 508 -3.27 19.95 32.69
N VAL A 509 -3.77 18.73 32.90
CA VAL A 509 -3.08 17.71 33.70
C VAL A 509 -3.11 16.38 32.94
N SER A 510 -1.95 15.74 32.86
CA SER A 510 -1.83 14.35 32.43
C SER A 510 -1.49 13.50 33.63
N ILE A 511 -2.28 12.47 33.89
CA ILE A 511 -2.09 11.54 34.99
C ILE A 511 -2.01 10.15 34.38
N TYR A 512 -0.84 9.55 34.50
CA TYR A 512 -0.60 8.20 34.03
C TYR A 512 -0.32 7.29 35.23
N MET A 513 -1.14 6.25 35.36
CA MET A 513 -1.01 5.27 36.43
C MET A 513 -0.64 3.93 35.82
N THR A 514 0.42 3.31 36.32
CA THR A 514 0.87 1.96 35.92
C THR A 514 0.90 1.08 37.15
N VAL A 515 0.26 -0.08 37.08
CA VAL A 515 0.15 -1.06 38.16
C VAL A 515 1.16 -2.17 37.92
N ARG A 516 1.87 -2.54 38.98
CA ARG A 516 2.77 -3.70 39.04
C ARG A 516 2.16 -4.71 39.98
N TYR A 517 1.72 -5.82 39.41
CA TYR A 517 1.30 -7.00 40.17
C TYR A 517 2.56 -7.77 40.60
N ASN A 518 2.57 -8.26 41.84
CA ASN A 518 3.65 -9.07 42.39
C ASN A 518 3.54 -10.53 41.96
#